data_AF-A0A1H7ND42-F1
#
_entry.id   AF-A0A1H7ND42-F1
#
_cell.length_a   1.000
_cell.length_b   1.000
_cell.length_c   1.000
_cell.angle_alpha   90.00
_cell.angle_beta   90.00
_cell.angle_gamma   90.00
#
_symmetry.space_group_name_H-M   'P 1'
#
loop_
_entity.id
_entity.type
_entity.pdbx_description
1 polymer ?
#
loop_
_entity_poly.entity_id
_entity_poly.type
_entity_poly.pdbx_seq_one_letter_code
_entity_poly.pdbx_strand_id
1 'polypeptide(L)' 'MAVKLIFAEYNILWAAMKHYEQHLEQVAATTDDEDKQLDVNEDLMKMEYMFKNIKRSAKEDWDMEFK' A
#
# COMPACT_ATOMS: atom_id res chain seq x y z
N MET A 1 -1.05 -8.92 -25.10
CA MET A 1 -1.92 -9.59 -24.10
C MET A 1 -1.26 -9.59 -22.72
N ALA A 2 0.04 -9.92 -22.59
CA ALA A 2 0.79 -9.88 -21.32
C ALA A 2 0.80 -8.52 -20.59
N VAL A 3 1.02 -7.40 -21.29
CA VAL A 3 1.06 -6.05 -20.66
C VAL A 3 -0.25 -5.70 -19.94
N LYS A 4 -1.41 -6.13 -20.47
CA LYS A 4 -2.71 -5.92 -19.81
C LYS A 4 -2.84 -6.70 -18.51
N LEU A 5 -2.24 -7.88 -18.43
CA LEU A 5 -2.21 -8.69 -17.20
C LEU A 5 -1.35 -8.02 -16.14
N ILE A 6 -0.18 -7.53 -16.52
CA ILE A 6 0.74 -6.83 -15.62
C ILE A 6 0.08 -5.57 -15.03
N PHE A 7 -0.61 -4.78 -15.86
CA PHE A 7 -1.36 -3.62 -15.38
C PHE A 7 -2.48 -4.01 -14.41
N ALA A 8 -3.16 -5.13 -14.66
CA ALA A 8 -4.18 -5.64 -13.76
C ALA A 8 -3.58 -6.09 -12.42
N GLU A 9 -2.45 -6.79 -12.43
CA GLU A 9 -1.73 -7.22 -11.22
C GLU A 9 -1.28 -6.04 -10.37
N TYR A 10 -0.67 -5.01 -10.99
CA TYR A 10 -0.30 -3.78 -10.29
C TYR A 10 -1.51 -3.07 -9.68
N ASN A 11 -2.63 -2.98 -10.39
CA ASN A 11 -3.86 -2.38 -9.85
C ASN A 11 -4.45 -3.19 -8.69
N ILE A 12 -4.42 -4.52 -8.76
CA ILE A 12 -4.88 -5.38 -7.66
C ILE A 12 -3.99 -5.19 -6.43
N LEU A 13 -2.66 -5.19 -6.61
CA LEU A 13 -1.71 -4.96 -5.53
C LEU A 13 -1.93 -3.57 -4.90
N TRP A 14 -2.09 -2.55 -5.72
CA TRP A 14 -2.37 -1.18 -5.27
C TRP A 14 -3.65 -1.10 -4.43
N ALA A 15 -4.74 -1.72 -4.91
CA ALA A 15 -6.02 -1.76 -4.20
C ALA A 15 -5.92 -2.50 -2.86
N ALA A 16 -5.23 -3.66 -2.83
CA ALA A 16 -5.02 -4.43 -1.62
C ALA A 16 -4.23 -3.63 -0.56
N MET A 17 -3.18 -2.94 -1.00
CA MET A 17 -2.39 -2.09 -0.11
C MET A 17 -3.20 -0.90 0.44
N LYS A 18 -4.00 -0.24 -0.41
CA LYS A 18 -4.88 0.85 0.02
C LYS A 18 -5.90 0.39 1.06
N HIS A 19 -6.47 -0.79 0.86
CA HIS A 19 -7.38 -1.39 1.84
C HIS A 19 -6.67 -1.70 3.16
N TYR A 20 -5.44 -2.21 3.13
CA TYR A 20 -4.68 -2.50 4.34
C TYR A 20 -4.26 -1.22 5.09
N GLU A 21 -3.86 -0.17 4.38
CA GLU A 21 -3.59 1.16 4.97
C GLU A 21 -4.81 1.69 5.71
N GLN A 22 -6.00 1.67 5.08
CA GLN A 22 -7.25 2.08 5.73
C GLN A 22 -7.58 1.24 6.97
N HIS A 23 -7.30 -0.06 6.93
CA HIS A 23 -7.46 -0.92 8.10
C HIS A 23 -6.53 -0.50 9.25
N LEU A 24 -5.25 -0.26 8.96
CA LEU A 24 -4.28 0.19 9.96
C LEU A 24 -4.67 1.55 10.55
N GLU A 25 -5.09 2.51 9.72
CA GLU A 25 -5.59 3.81 10.19
C GLU A 25 -6.78 3.66 11.14
N GLN A 26 -7.72 2.75 10.85
CA GLN A 26 -8.85 2.45 11.73
C GLN A 26 -8.39 1.84 13.06
N VAL A 27 -7.45 0.89 13.02
CA VAL A 27 -6.92 0.27 14.24
C VAL A 27 -6.19 1.32 15.09
N ALA A 28 -5.34 2.16 14.48
CA ALA A 28 -4.65 3.25 15.17
C ALA A 28 -5.63 4.21 15.85
N ALA A 29 -6.74 4.53 15.19
CA ALA A 29 -7.74 5.47 15.70
C ALA A 29 -8.66 4.87 16.79
N THR A 30 -8.71 3.54 16.94
CA THR A 30 -9.68 2.86 17.83
C THR A 30 -9.07 2.02 18.93
N THR A 31 -7.75 1.79 18.91
CA THR A 31 -7.06 1.00 19.94
C THR A 31 -6.60 1.90 21.09
N ASP A 32 -6.89 1.50 22.34
CA ASP A 32 -6.40 2.14 23.56
C ASP A 32 -5.11 1.48 24.11
N ASP A 33 -4.61 0.47 23.41
CA ASP A 33 -3.41 -0.28 23.74
C ASP A 33 -2.17 0.39 23.11
N GLU A 34 -1.31 1.00 23.93
CA GLU A 34 -0.13 1.75 23.52
C GLU A 34 0.88 0.90 22.71
N ASP A 35 1.06 -0.37 23.06
CA ASP A 35 1.97 -1.27 22.35
C ASP A 35 1.41 -1.54 20.93
N LYS A 36 0.10 -1.79 20.83
CA LYS A 36 -0.55 -1.94 19.52
C LYS A 36 -0.52 -0.66 18.70
N GLN A 37 -0.64 0.52 19.33
CA GLN A 37 -0.50 1.79 18.61
C GLN A 37 0.89 1.92 18.00
N LEU A 38 1.94 1.55 18.75
CA LEU A 38 3.32 1.60 18.26
C LEU A 38 3.51 0.68 17.04
N ASP A 39 3.07 -0.58 17.13
CA ASP A 39 3.17 -1.55 16.04
C ASP A 39 2.44 -1.06 14.77
N VAL A 40 1.22 -0.53 14.92
CA VAL A 40 0.42 -0.02 13.81
C VAL A 40 1.07 1.21 13.16
N ASN A 41 1.65 2.10 13.96
CA ASN A 41 2.37 3.27 13.44
C ASN A 41 3.62 2.85 12.63
N GLU A 42 4.37 1.86 13.11
CA GLU A 42 5.51 1.32 12.36
C GLU A 42 5.05 0.70 11.03
N ASP A 43 3.94 -0.03 11.03
CA ASP A 43 3.41 -0.65 9.82
C ASP A 43 2.88 0.38 8.81
N LEU A 44 2.25 1.47 9.28
CA LEU A 44 1.88 2.62 8.44
C LEU A 44 3.12 3.24 7.78
N MET A 45 4.22 3.43 8.52
CA MET A 45 5.47 3.93 7.95
C MET A 45 6.05 2.99 6.89
N LYS A 46 6.02 1.67 7.13
CA LYS A 46 6.46 0.68 6.14
C LYS A 46 5.58 0.72 4.89
N MET A 47 4.27 0.92 5.05
CA MET A 47 3.32 1.05 3.95
C MET A 47 3.62 2.25 3.05
N GLU A 48 3.95 3.41 3.60
CA GLU A 48 4.36 4.57 2.81
C GLU A 48 5.58 4.26 1.92
N TYR A 49 6.55 3.54 2.45
CA TYR A 49 7.73 3.13 1.69
C TYR A 49 7.38 2.13 0.58
N MET A 50 6.52 1.16 0.88
CA MET A 50 6.04 0.20 -0.12
C MET A 50 5.26 0.89 -1.25
N PHE A 51 4.40 1.85 -0.94
CA PHE A 51 3.67 2.62 -1.95
C PHE A 51 4.61 3.38 -2.88
N LYS A 52 5.65 4.02 -2.34
CA LYS A 52 6.68 4.72 -3.13
C LYS A 52 7.41 3.76 -4.06
N ASN A 53 7.79 2.58 -3.57
CA ASN A 53 8.49 1.59 -4.38
C ASN A 53 7.63 1.06 -5.52
N ILE A 54 6.37 0.71 -5.25
CA ILE A 54 5.46 0.18 -6.28
C ILE A 54 5.14 1.25 -7.32
N LYS A 55 4.88 2.49 -6.90
CA LYS A 55 4.71 3.64 -7.82
C LYS A 55 5.92 3.81 -8.73
N ARG A 56 7.13 3.78 -8.16
CA ARG A 56 8.37 3.92 -8.93
C ARG A 56 8.54 2.77 -9.93
N SER A 57 8.44 1.52 -9.49
CA SER A 57 8.61 0.37 -10.38
C SER A 57 7.56 0.33 -11.49
N ALA A 58 6.29 0.63 -11.18
CA ALA A 58 5.24 0.69 -12.19
C ALA A 58 5.51 1.78 -13.24
N LYS A 59 6.04 2.94 -12.82
CA LYS A 59 6.40 4.02 -13.73
C LYS A 59 7.64 3.69 -14.58
N GLU A 60 8.69 3.15 -13.95
CA GLU A 60 9.97 2.85 -14.62
C GLU A 60 9.85 1.69 -15.61
N ASP A 61 9.17 0.60 -15.22
CA ASP A 61 9.11 -0.63 -16.01
C ASP A 61 7.97 -0.62 -17.03
N TRP A 62 6.90 0.14 -16.76
CA TRP A 62 5.63 0.03 -17.50
C TRP A 62 4.98 1.37 -17.88
N ASP A 63 5.60 2.51 -17.55
CA ASP A 63 5.02 3.87 -17.68
C ASP A 63 3.61 3.99 -17.07
N MET A 64 3.32 3.19 -16.05
CA MET A 64 2.03 3.13 -15.39
C MET A 64 1.97 4.10 -14.20
N GLU A 65 0.85 4.81 -14.09
CA GLU A 65 0.55 5.71 -12.97
C GLU A 65 -0.66 5.22 -12.19
N PHE A 66 -0.52 5.15 -10.87
CA PHE A 66 -1.63 4.83 -9.97
C PHE A 66 -2.42 6.09 -9.63
N LYS A 67 -3.74 5.96 -9.62
CA LYS A 67 -4.67 6.98 -9.12
C LYS A 67 -4.91 6.81 -7.62
#